data_AF-A0A937GRB1-F1
#
_entry.id   AF-A0A937GRB1-F1
#
_cell.length_a   1.000
_cell.length_b   1.000
_cell.length_c   1.000
_cell.angle_alpha   90.00
_cell.angle_beta   90.00
_cell.angle_gamma   90.00
#
_symmetry.space_group_name_H-M   'P 1'
#
loop_
_entity.id
_entity.type
_entity.pdbx_description
1 polymer ?
#
loop_
_entity_poly.entity_id
_entity_poly.type
_entity_poly.pdbx_seq_one_letter_code
_entity_poly.pdbx_strand_id
1 'polypeptide(L)'
;MNYYIKVLQQYADFNGRARRKEYWIYNIINSIIGGLLFFLDRMMGTTIDSLDLGEGNSLGILYLVYALLVFIPGLAVAVRRLHDVG
;
A
#
# COMPACT_ATOMS: atom_id res chain seq x y z
N MET A 1 -16.52 -4.53 0.32
CA MET A 1 -16.10 -3.26 0.95
C MET A 1 -15.42 -3.47 2.32
N ASN A 2 -16.00 -4.23 3.26
CA ASN A 2 -15.46 -4.37 4.63
C ASN A 2 -14.05 -4.97 4.77
N TYR A 3 -13.52 -5.63 3.73
CA TYR A 3 -12.20 -6.26 3.80
C TYR A 3 -11.05 -5.26 3.87
N TYR A 4 -11.18 -4.07 3.26
CA TYR A 4 -10.14 -3.04 3.33
C TYR A 4 -10.02 -2.46 4.74
N ILE A 5 -11.16 -2.08 5.34
CA ILE A 5 -11.23 -1.58 6.71
C ILE A 5 -10.75 -2.65 7.70
N LYS A 6 -11.11 -3.92 7.48
CA LYS A 6 -10.66 -5.03 8.32
C LYS A 6 -9.13 -5.17 8.34
N VAL A 7 -8.46 -5.00 7.20
CA VAL A 7 -6.99 -5.03 7.15
C VAL A 7 -6.38 -3.85 7.90
N LEU A 8 -6.96 -2.65 7.77
CA LEU A 8 -6.49 -1.48 8.50
C LEU A 8 -6.76 -1.57 10.02
N GLN A 9 -7.84 -2.24 10.43
CA GLN A 9 -8.09 -2.56 11.84
C GLN A 9 -7.09 -3.59 12.39
N GLN A 10 -6.64 -4.51 11.54
CA GLN A 10 -5.60 -5.51 11.81
C GLN A 10 -4.22 -5.01 11.36
N TYR A 11 -3.90 -3.75 11.69
CA TYR A 11 -2.76 -3.01 11.14
C TYR A 11 -1.41 -3.71 11.31
N ALA A 12 -1.13 -4.23 12.51
CA ALA A 12 0.09 -4.97 12.84
C ALA A 12 -0.23 -6.38 13.39
N ASP A 13 -1.38 -6.93 13.00
CA ASP A 13 -1.77 -8.28 13.38
C ASP A 13 -1.23 -9.29 12.36
N PHE A 14 -0.12 -9.93 12.74
CA PHE A 14 0.53 -10.98 11.96
C PHE A 14 -0.06 -12.36 12.24
N ASN A 15 -0.97 -12.48 13.21
CA ASN A 15 -1.54 -13.74 13.63
C ASN A 15 -2.88 -14.01 12.94
N GLY A 16 -3.18 -15.29 12.73
CA GLY A 16 -4.43 -15.72 12.10
C GLY A 16 -4.36 -15.77 10.58
N ARG A 17 -5.55 -15.70 9.96
CA ARG A 17 -5.77 -16.15 8.59
C ARG A 17 -6.31 -15.05 7.70
N ALA A 18 -5.66 -14.82 6.56
CA ALA A 18 -6.14 -13.92 5.52
C ALA A 18 -6.73 -14.69 4.33
N ARG A 19 -8.00 -14.42 4.00
CA ARG A 19 -8.64 -15.01 2.82
C ARG A 19 -8.04 -14.43 1.54
N ARG A 20 -8.03 -15.19 0.43
CA ARG A 20 -7.56 -14.69 -0.89
C ARG A 20 -8.24 -13.37 -1.29
N LYS A 21 -9.55 -13.24 -1.04
CA LYS A 21 -10.31 -12.00 -1.33
C LYS A 21 -9.83 -10.80 -0.50
N GLU A 22 -9.43 -11.00 0.75
CA GLU A 22 -8.91 -9.92 1.62
C GLU A 22 -7.58 -9.39 1.10
N TYR A 23 -6.66 -10.29 0.75
CA TYR A 23 -5.36 -9.94 0.16
C TYR A 23 -5.52 -9.15 -1.15
N TRP A 24 -6.35 -9.64 -2.08
CA TRP A 24 -6.50 -9.01 -3.38
C TRP A 24 -7.23 -7.67 -3.31
N ILE A 25 -8.30 -7.55 -2.51
CA ILE A 25 -9.03 -6.28 -2.37
C ILE A 25 -8.13 -5.22 -1.72
N TYR A 26 -7.34 -5.59 -0.71
CA TYR A 26 -6.39 -4.68 -0.08
C TYR A 26 -5.34 -4.17 -1.08
N ASN A 27 -4.70 -5.08 -1.82
CA ASN A 27 -3.70 -4.71 -2.81
C ASN A 27 -4.28 -3.85 -3.94
N ILE A 28 -5.43 -4.23 -4.51
CA ILE A 28 -6.07 -3.47 -5.60
C ILE A 28 -6.39 -2.04 -5.15
N ILE A 29 -6.97 -1.86 -3.95
CA ILE A 29 -7.30 -0.53 -3.44
C ILE A 29 -6.02 0.29 -3.22
N ASN A 30 -4.97 -0.30 -2.65
CA ASN A 30 -3.70 0.40 -2.46
C ASN A 30 -3.01 0.75 -3.78
N SER A 31 -3.10 -0.10 -4.80
CA SER A 31 -2.58 0.21 -6.14
C SER A 31 -3.33 1.38 -6.77
N ILE A 32 -4.67 1.45 -6.61
CA ILE A 32 -5.47 2.57 -7.11
C ILE A 32 -5.10 3.86 -6.37
N ILE A 33 -5.03 3.84 -5.04
CA ILE A 33 -4.68 5.03 -4.23
C ILE A 33 -3.23 5.46 -4.52
N GLY A 34 -2.29 4.52 -4.60
CA GLY A 34 -0.90 4.80 -4.94
C GLY A 34 -0.75 5.43 -6.33
N GLY A 35 -1.49 4.93 -7.32
CA GLY A 35 -1.53 5.53 -8.65
C GLY A 35 -2.10 6.96 -8.63
N LEU A 36 -3.21 7.19 -7.92
CA LEU A 36 -3.80 8.53 -7.77
C LEU A 36 -2.84 9.50 -7.09
N LEU A 37 -2.17 9.08 -6.02
CA LEU A 37 -1.19 9.93 -5.31
C LEU A 37 0.00 10.26 -6.21
N PHE A 38 0.50 9.30 -7.00
CA PHE A 38 1.58 9.54 -7.95
C PHE A 38 1.19 10.60 -9.00
N PHE A 39 -0.03 10.52 -9.56
CA PHE A 39 -0.54 11.54 -10.48
C PHE A 39 -0.71 12.90 -9.79
N LEU A 40 -1.27 12.93 -8.57
CA LEU A 40 -1.46 14.17 -7.81
C LEU A 40 -0.14 14.85 -7.46
N ASP A 41 0.86 14.09 -7.01
CA ASP A 41 2.17 14.63 -6.69
C ASP A 41 2.84 15.30 -7.90
N ARG A 42 2.68 14.70 -9.09
CA ARG A 42 3.18 15.27 -10.35
C ARG A 42 2.42 16.52 -10.77
N MET A 43 1.10 16.58 -10.53
CA MET A 43 0.29 17.77 -10.81
C MET A 43 0.57 18.93 -9.86
N MET A 44 0.83 18.63 -8.57
CA MET A 44 1.07 19.62 -7.53
C MET A 44 2.54 20.08 -7.46
N GLY A 45 3.45 19.37 -8.14
CA GLY A 45 4.89 19.64 -8.08
C GLY A 45 5.50 19.31 -6.72
N THR A 46 4.87 18.44 -5.93
CA THR A 46 5.38 17.94 -4.64
C THR A 46 6.37 16.79 -4.80
N THR A 47 6.90 16.64 -6.02
CA THR A 47 7.95 15.69 -6.38
C THR A 47 9.27 16.08 -5.75
N ILE A 48 9.99 15.09 -5.24
CA ILE A 48 11.33 15.27 -4.68
C ILE A 48 12.34 14.93 -5.76
N ASP A 49 13.04 15.93 -6.29
CA ASP A 49 14.03 15.74 -7.37
C ASP A 49 15.18 14.79 -6.97
N SER A 50 15.49 14.68 -5.68
CA SER A 50 16.50 13.73 -5.18
C SER A 50 16.01 12.28 -5.08
N LEU A 51 14.71 12.02 -5.28
CA LEU A 51 14.12 10.67 -5.39
C LEU A 51 13.62 10.43 -6.83
N ASP A 52 14.54 10.50 -7.78
CA ASP A 52 14.27 10.12 -9.17
C ASP A 52 14.29 8.59 -9.30
N LEU A 53 13.18 8.00 -9.76
CA LEU A 53 13.10 6.58 -10.12
C LEU A 53 13.63 6.30 -11.53
N GLY A 54 14.13 7.32 -12.21
CA GLY A 54 14.59 7.26 -13.59
C GLY A 54 13.51 7.73 -14.58
N GLU A 55 13.98 8.17 -15.75
CA GLU A 55 13.13 8.69 -16.83
C GLU A 55 12.24 9.89 -16.43
N GLY A 56 12.69 10.71 -15.47
CA GLY A 56 11.93 11.88 -15.00
C GLY A 56 10.68 11.50 -14.20
N ASN A 57 10.73 10.34 -13.53
CA ASN A 57 9.69 9.88 -12.61
C ASN A 57 10.16 10.06 -11.17
N SER A 58 10.08 11.30 -10.70
CA SER A 58 10.37 11.64 -9.31
C SER A 58 9.23 11.20 -8.40
N LEU A 59 9.56 10.61 -7.25
CA LEU A 59 8.58 10.29 -6.22
C LEU A 59 8.12 11.55 -5.49
N GLY A 60 6.82 11.62 -5.21
CA GLY A 60 6.26 12.68 -4.39
C GLY A 60 6.22 12.35 -2.91
N ILE A 61 6.20 13.41 -2.10
CA ILE A 61 6.12 13.31 -0.63
C ILE A 61 4.84 12.58 -0.21
N LEU A 62 3.69 12.85 -0.88
CA LEU A 62 2.41 12.26 -0.50
C LEU A 62 2.40 10.75 -0.76
N TYR A 63 2.87 10.32 -1.93
CA TYR A 63 3.05 8.91 -2.23
C TYR A 63 3.95 8.22 -1.21
N LEU A 64 5.06 8.86 -0.82
CA LEU A 64 6.04 8.27 0.09
C LEU A 64 5.47 8.09 1.50
N VAL A 65 4.80 9.11 2.03
CA VAL A 65 4.10 9.04 3.33
C VAL A 65 3.03 7.95 3.30
N TYR A 66 2.23 7.90 2.22
CA TYR A 66 1.22 6.86 2.06
C TYR A 66 1.85 5.46 2.03
N ALA A 67 2.90 5.26 1.23
CA ALA A 67 3.58 3.98 1.11
C ALA A 67 4.07 3.46 2.46
N LEU A 68 4.64 4.32 3.32
CA LEU A 68 5.06 3.96 4.67
C LEU A 68 3.88 3.54 5.57
N LEU A 69 2.74 4.23 5.48
CA LEU A 69 1.54 3.90 6.24
C LEU A 69 0.94 2.55 5.82
N VAL A 70 0.88 2.24 4.53
CA VAL A 70 0.33 0.95 4.06
C VAL A 70 1.34 -0.20 4.06
N PHE A 71 2.62 0.08 4.33
CA PHE A 71 3.67 -0.94 4.36
C PHE A 71 3.44 -1.99 5.46
N ILE A 72 3.19 -1.54 6.70
CA ILE A 72 2.98 -2.42 7.85
C ILE A 72 1.74 -3.32 7.66
N PRO A 73 0.54 -2.79 7.36
CA PRO A 73 -0.63 -3.63 7.10
C PRO A 73 -0.46 -4.52 5.86
N GLY A 74 0.32 -4.09 4.85
CA GLY A 74 0.67 -4.92 3.70
C GLY A 74 1.48 -6.15 4.08
N LEU A 75 2.51 -5.98 4.92
CA LEU A 75 3.27 -7.08 5.50
C LEU A 75 2.38 -7.98 6.36
N ALA A 76 1.53 -7.41 7.21
CA ALA A 76 0.65 -8.17 8.09
C ALA A 76 -0.30 -9.10 7.33
N VAL A 77 -0.90 -8.64 6.23
CA VAL A 77 -1.78 -9.48 5.39
C VAL A 77 -0.98 -10.51 4.60
N ALA A 78 0.21 -10.15 4.09
CA ALA A 78 1.07 -11.08 3.38
C ALA A 78 1.50 -12.25 4.27
N VAL A 79 1.94 -11.97 5.51
CA VAL A 79 2.31 -12.99 6.51
C VAL A 79 1.13 -13.90 6.82
N ARG A 80 -0.05 -13.36 7.14
CA ARG A 80 -1.27 -14.16 7.40
C ARG A 80 -1.72 -15.00 6.21
N ARG A 81 -1.36 -14.61 4.98
CA ARG A 81 -1.63 -15.38 3.76
C ARG A 81 -0.60 -16.48 3.52
N LEU A 82 0.66 -16.26 3.90
CA LEU A 82 1.72 -17.26 3.81
C LEU A 82 1.59 -18.32 4.90
N HIS A 83 1.14 -17.94 6.10
CA HIS A 83 0.82 -18.88 7.18
C HIS A 83 -0.22 -19.93 6.78
N ASP A 84 -1.06 -19.62 5.78
CA ASP A 84 -2.10 -20.50 5.24
C ASP A 84 -1.56 -21.60 4.30
N VAL A 85 -0.26 -21.57 3.96
CA VAL A 85 0.39 -22.48 3.00
C VAL A 85 1.30 -23.49 3.70
N GLY A 86 1.69 -23.23 4.95
CA GLY A 86 2.40 -24.17 5.83
C GLY A 86 1.42 -25.02 6.64
#